data_AF-A0A9D8M2W0-F1
#
_entry.id   AF-A0A9D8M2W0-F1
#
_cell.length_a   1.000
_cell.length_b   1.000
_cell.length_c   1.000
_cell.angle_alpha   90.00
_cell.angle_beta   90.00
_cell.angle_gamma   90.00
#
_symmetry.space_group_name_H-M   'P 1'
#
loop_
_entity.id
_entity.type
_entity.pdbx_description
1 polymer ?
#
loop_
_entity_poly.entity_id
_entity_poly.type
_entity_poly.pdbx_seq_one_letter_code
_entity_poly.pdbx_strand_id
1 'polypeptide(L)'
;GPRPSASPGRSRARSGVGAVAGTVTGVSGTQVTVQPTSGSPSTLTVPTTVRVSEVEPAGAAALQPDQCVRATGNRDSRGAVQATSVTVSPPGPSGSCTGGFGGGFGGGQQGARPSPAPSARTTGG
;
A
#
# COMPACT_ATOMS: atom_id res chain seq x y z
N GLY A 1 1.10 -1.47 46.80
CA GLY A 1 0.16 -2.55 46.44
C GLY A 1 -0.04 -2.54 44.93
N PRO A 2 -0.24 -3.70 44.27
CA PRO A 2 -0.50 -3.74 42.85
C PRO A 2 -1.91 -3.19 42.54
N ARG A 3 -2.03 -2.29 41.56
CA ARG A 3 -3.33 -1.84 41.04
C ARG A 3 -3.83 -2.83 39.99
N PRO A 4 -5.02 -3.44 40.16
CA PRO A 4 -5.64 -4.24 39.11
C PRO A 4 -6.26 -3.35 38.00
N SER A 5 -6.14 -3.87 36.78
CA SER A 5 -7.00 -3.67 35.59
C SER A 5 -7.24 -2.25 35.07
N ALA A 6 -6.48 -1.88 34.03
CA ALA A 6 -7.04 -1.08 32.94
C ALA A 6 -7.78 -2.04 31.99
N SER A 7 -9.12 -2.00 32.00
CA SER A 7 -9.97 -2.71 31.05
C SER A 7 -9.62 -2.30 29.62
N PRO A 8 -9.44 -3.24 28.67
CA PRO A 8 -9.34 -2.88 27.26
C PRO A 8 -10.62 -2.17 26.84
N GLY A 9 -10.49 -0.89 26.49
CA GLY A 9 -11.56 -0.12 25.90
C GLY A 9 -12.12 -0.89 24.72
N ARG A 10 -13.45 -1.06 24.71
CA ARG A 10 -14.21 -1.67 23.63
C ARG A 10 -14.12 -0.78 22.40
N SER A 11 -13.01 -0.87 21.68
CA SER A 11 -12.96 -0.48 20.28
C SER A 11 -13.95 -1.40 19.58
N ARG A 12 -15.04 -0.84 19.06
CA ARG A 12 -16.00 -1.58 18.24
C ARG A 12 -15.25 -2.12 17.02
N ALA A 13 -14.76 -3.34 17.15
CA ALA A 13 -14.03 -4.04 16.12
C ALA A 13 -14.96 -4.15 14.90
N ARG A 14 -14.58 -3.47 13.81
CA ARG A 14 -14.99 -3.94 12.49
C ARG A 14 -14.35 -5.31 12.37
N SER A 15 -15.18 -6.34 12.21
CA SER A 15 -14.77 -7.74 12.25
C SER A 15 -13.51 -8.03 11.42
N GLY A 16 -12.51 -8.64 12.07
CA GLY A 16 -11.64 -9.65 11.46
C GLY A 16 -10.27 -9.23 10.91
N VAL A 17 -9.96 -7.95 10.72
CA VAL A 17 -8.67 -7.56 10.11
C VAL A 17 -7.85 -6.68 11.06
N GLY A 18 -6.82 -7.28 11.66
CA GLY A 18 -5.77 -6.56 12.40
C GLY A 18 -4.56 -6.32 11.51
N ALA A 19 -3.96 -5.14 11.60
CA ALA A 19 -2.69 -4.80 10.95
C ALA A 19 -1.68 -4.37 11.99
N VAL A 20 -0.44 -4.85 11.86
CA VAL A 20 0.70 -4.45 12.70
C VAL A 20 1.76 -3.86 11.78
N ALA A 21 2.26 -2.68 12.11
CA ALA A 21 3.33 -2.01 11.39
C ALA A 21 4.38 -1.52 12.39
N GLY A 22 5.65 -1.75 12.06
CA GLY A 22 6.77 -1.38 12.92
C GLY A 22 8.06 -2.08 12.53
N THR A 23 9.08 -1.91 13.37
CA THR A 23 10.40 -2.52 13.18
C THR A 23 10.42 -3.93 13.76
N VAL A 24 10.98 -4.90 13.04
CA VAL A 24 11.19 -6.25 13.59
C VAL A 24 12.31 -6.20 14.62
N THR A 25 12.03 -6.62 15.85
CA THR A 25 13.00 -6.66 16.96
C THR A 25 13.41 -8.06 17.36
N GLY A 26 12.72 -9.09 16.85
CA GLY A 26 13.09 -10.49 17.09
C GLY A 26 12.30 -11.45 16.21
N VAL A 27 12.91 -12.60 15.91
CA VAL A 27 12.30 -13.70 15.15
C VAL A 27 12.62 -15.01 15.87
N SER A 28 11.59 -15.84 16.10
CA SER A 28 11.72 -17.16 16.70
C SER A 28 10.77 -18.14 16.00
N GLY A 29 11.30 -18.94 15.09
CA GLY A 29 10.50 -19.81 14.22
C GLY A 29 9.54 -19.00 13.37
N THR A 30 8.24 -19.22 13.55
CA THR A 30 7.17 -18.48 12.87
C THR A 30 6.69 -17.25 13.66
N GLN A 31 7.28 -16.94 14.81
CA GLN A 31 6.91 -15.77 15.61
C GLN A 31 7.84 -14.60 15.31
N VAL A 32 7.26 -13.43 15.04
CA VAL A 32 7.96 -12.19 14.77
C VAL A 32 7.51 -11.15 15.78
N THR A 33 8.46 -10.55 16.51
CA THR A 33 8.20 -9.43 17.41
C THR A 33 8.42 -8.12 16.65
N VAL A 34 7.41 -7.27 16.66
CA VAL A 34 7.41 -5.97 16.00
C VAL A 34 7.28 -4.87 17.04
N GLN A 35 8.14 -3.87 16.97
CA GLN A 35 8.06 -2.63 17.73
C GLN A 35 7.42 -1.55 16.86
N PRO A 36 6.17 -1.14 17.14
CA PRO A 36 5.55 -0.02 16.46
C PRO A 36 6.27 1.30 16.79
N THR A 37 6.09 2.32 15.94
CA THR A 37 6.64 3.67 16.17
C THR A 37 6.10 4.30 17.46
N SER A 38 4.91 3.89 17.90
CA SER A 38 4.31 4.30 19.17
C SER A 38 3.55 3.13 19.79
N GLY A 39 3.73 2.90 21.08
CA GLY A 39 3.09 1.80 21.82
C GLY A 39 4.04 0.65 22.15
N SER A 40 3.47 -0.43 22.66
CA SER A 40 4.23 -1.59 23.14
C SER A 40 4.54 -2.57 22.00
N PRO A 41 5.66 -3.32 22.10
CA PRO A 41 5.96 -4.40 21.17
C PRO A 41 4.81 -5.41 21.08
N SER A 42 4.61 -5.96 19.89
CA SER A 42 3.57 -6.96 19.61
C SER A 42 4.19 -8.14 18.86
N THR A 43 3.74 -9.35 19.16
CA THR A 43 4.18 -10.57 18.46
C THR A 43 3.11 -11.01 17.47
N LEU A 44 3.52 -11.35 16.25
CA LEU A 44 2.67 -11.91 15.21
C LEU A 44 3.21 -13.26 14.73
N THR A 45 2.32 -14.14 14.29
CA THR A 45 2.68 -15.41 13.68
C THR A 45 2.67 -15.28 12.16
N VAL A 46 3.78 -15.68 11.52
CA VAL A 46 3.95 -15.74 10.06
C VAL A 46 3.90 -17.21 9.63
N PRO A 47 2.79 -17.69 9.06
CA PRO A 47 2.71 -19.04 8.50
C PRO A 47 3.68 -19.21 7.33
N THR A 48 4.19 -20.42 7.12
CA THR A 48 5.09 -20.74 5.98
C THR A 48 4.41 -20.66 4.62
N THR A 49 3.09 -20.53 4.59
CA THR A 49 2.27 -20.39 3.37
C THR A 49 2.11 -18.95 2.90
N VAL A 50 2.55 -17.96 3.69
CA VAL A 50 2.43 -16.55 3.32
C VAL A 50 3.64 -16.11 2.49
N ARG A 51 3.39 -15.22 1.52
CA ARG A 51 4.48 -14.59 0.78
C ARG A 51 5.07 -13.47 1.63
N VAL A 52 6.36 -13.57 1.89
CA VAL A 52 7.17 -12.47 2.42
C VAL A 52 7.82 -11.78 1.25
N SER A 53 7.84 -10.47 1.29
CA SER A 53 8.35 -9.64 0.21
C SER A 53 9.24 -8.56 0.82
N GLU A 54 10.36 -8.29 0.14
CA GLU A 54 11.39 -7.36 0.59
C GLU A 54 11.61 -6.29 -0.49
N VAL A 55 12.02 -5.11 -0.05
CA VAL A 55 12.34 -3.98 -0.93
C VAL A 55 13.77 -3.56 -0.66
N GLU A 56 14.61 -3.65 -1.67
CA GLU A 56 16.01 -3.23 -1.63
C GLU A 56 16.27 -2.15 -2.69
N PRO A 57 17.19 -1.19 -2.44
CA PRO A 57 17.66 -0.29 -3.49
C PRO A 57 18.20 -1.07 -4.69
N ALA A 58 17.64 -0.80 -5.87
CA ALA A 58 18.06 -1.41 -7.12
C ALA A 58 18.75 -0.38 -8.03
N GLY A 59 19.80 -0.81 -8.73
CA GLY A 59 20.45 -0.03 -9.78
C GLY A 59 19.75 -0.14 -11.14
N ALA A 60 20.19 0.66 -12.11
CA ALA A 60 19.61 0.67 -13.46
C ALA A 60 19.60 -0.70 -14.16
N ALA A 61 20.54 -1.59 -13.81
CA ALA A 61 20.60 -2.96 -14.34
C ALA A 61 19.37 -3.82 -14.01
N ALA A 62 18.59 -3.46 -12.97
CA ALA A 62 17.35 -4.15 -12.62
C ALA A 62 16.20 -3.87 -13.62
N LEU A 63 16.35 -2.83 -14.46
CA LEU A 63 15.41 -2.53 -15.53
C LEU A 63 15.67 -3.45 -16.72
N GLN A 64 15.20 -4.69 -16.61
CA GLN A 64 15.31 -5.72 -17.63
C GLN A 64 13.98 -5.87 -18.39
N PRO A 65 14.00 -6.39 -19.63
CA PRO A 65 12.79 -6.91 -20.27
C PRO A 65 12.06 -7.90 -19.35
N ASP A 66 10.74 -8.02 -19.55
CA ASP A 66 9.85 -8.88 -18.77
C ASP A 66 9.72 -8.57 -17.26
N GLN A 67 10.31 -7.47 -16.78
CA GLN A 67 10.08 -6.96 -15.43
C GLN A 67 8.92 -5.97 -15.39
N CYS A 68 8.17 -5.99 -14.29
CA CYS A 68 7.14 -5.00 -14.05
C CYS A 68 7.74 -3.75 -13.43
N VAL A 69 7.48 -2.59 -14.06
CA VAL A 69 8.00 -1.30 -13.63
C VAL A 69 6.86 -0.37 -13.25
N ARG A 70 6.96 0.23 -12.07
CA ARG A 70 6.09 1.33 -11.63
C ARG A 70 6.93 2.58 -11.40
N ALA A 71 6.79 3.54 -12.30
CA ALA A 71 7.39 4.87 -12.17
C ALA A 71 6.37 5.84 -11.55
N THR A 72 6.80 6.61 -10.56
CA THR A 72 6.05 7.73 -10.00
C THR A 72 6.79 9.02 -10.32
N GLY A 73 6.10 10.01 -10.88
CA GLY A 73 6.72 11.25 -11.30
C GLY A 73 5.76 12.19 -12.03
N ASN A 74 6.29 13.35 -12.43
CA ASN A 74 5.52 14.35 -13.16
C ASN A 74 5.32 13.92 -14.61
N ARG A 75 4.08 14.02 -15.10
CA ARG A 75 3.77 13.77 -16.50
C ARG A 75 3.83 15.07 -17.29
N ASP A 76 4.50 15.07 -18.44
CA ASP A 76 4.49 16.19 -19.36
C ASP A 76 3.23 16.19 -20.25
N SER A 77 3.07 17.24 -21.05
CA SER A 77 1.94 17.40 -21.98
C SER A 77 1.93 16.39 -23.13
N ARG A 78 3.04 15.67 -23.35
CA ARG A 78 3.19 14.60 -24.35
C ARG A 78 2.97 13.21 -23.74
N GLY A 79 2.74 13.16 -22.43
CA GLY A 79 2.47 11.93 -21.70
C GLY A 79 3.72 11.19 -21.20
N ALA A 80 4.92 11.75 -21.36
CA ALA A 80 6.14 11.20 -20.78
C ALA A 80 6.20 11.49 -19.27
N VAL A 81 6.73 10.54 -18.49
CA VAL A 81 6.80 10.65 -17.03
C VAL A 81 8.25 10.88 -16.62
N GLN A 82 8.54 12.04 -16.03
CA GLN A 82 9.80 12.31 -15.34
C GLN A 82 9.77 11.64 -13.98
N ALA A 83 10.22 10.39 -13.93
CA ALA A 83 10.19 9.56 -12.74
C ALA A 83 11.10 10.11 -11.63
N THR A 84 10.55 10.24 -10.43
CA THR A 84 11.28 10.55 -9.19
C THR A 84 11.44 9.33 -8.30
N SER A 85 10.61 8.30 -8.50
CA SER A 85 10.80 6.98 -7.92
C SER A 85 10.39 5.89 -8.90
N VAL A 86 11.09 4.75 -8.82
CA VAL A 86 10.81 3.57 -9.63
C VAL A 86 10.82 2.35 -8.72
N THR A 87 9.78 1.54 -8.84
CA THR A 87 9.70 0.21 -8.22
C THR A 87 9.72 -0.83 -9.32
N VAL A 88 10.59 -1.83 -9.20
CA VAL A 88 10.66 -2.98 -10.10
C VAL A 88 10.18 -4.21 -9.34
N SER A 89 9.34 -5.02 -9.97
CA SER A 89 8.86 -6.28 -9.42
C SER A 89 8.82 -7.35 -10.52
N PRO A 90 8.97 -8.63 -10.18
CA PRO A 90 8.74 -9.70 -11.14
C PRO A 90 7.28 -9.70 -11.62
N PRO A 91 7.01 -10.20 -12.83
CA PRO A 91 5.65 -10.35 -13.32
C PRO A 91 4.87 -11.36 -12.49
N GLY A 92 3.56 -11.15 -12.39
CA GLY A 92 2.66 -12.11 -11.75
C GLY A 92 2.61 -13.44 -12.52
N PRO A 93 1.96 -14.48 -11.96
CA PRO A 93 1.89 -15.81 -12.58
C PRO A 93 1.31 -15.84 -13.99
N SER A 94 0.52 -14.83 -14.35
CA SER A 94 -0.10 -14.64 -15.67
C SER A 94 0.66 -13.67 -16.59
N GLY A 95 1.90 -13.29 -16.24
CA GLY A 95 2.64 -12.23 -16.92
C GLY A 95 2.11 -10.82 -16.63
N SER A 96 1.16 -10.68 -15.69
CA SER A 96 0.53 -9.39 -15.40
C SER A 96 1.29 -8.56 -14.36
N CYS A 97 1.39 -7.27 -14.63
CA CYS A 97 1.94 -6.28 -13.70
C CYS A 97 0.84 -5.68 -12.82
N THR A 98 0.25 -6.51 -11.95
CA THR A 98 -0.86 -6.11 -11.07
C THR A 98 -0.48 -5.97 -9.60
N GLY A 99 0.75 -6.34 -9.20
CA GLY A 99 1.19 -6.38 -7.81
C GLY A 99 2.54 -5.73 -7.55
N GLY A 100 2.53 -4.49 -7.08
CA GLY A 100 3.68 -3.82 -6.45
C GLY A 100 3.28 -3.29 -5.07
N PHE A 101 4.26 -3.06 -4.19
CA PHE A 101 4.01 -2.58 -2.83
C PHE A 101 3.40 -1.18 -2.81
N GLY A 102 2.23 -1.06 -2.19
CA GLY A 102 1.43 0.15 -2.13
C GLY A 102 0.08 -0.11 -2.78
N GLY A 103 -0.85 -0.62 -1.97
CA GLY A 103 -2.13 -1.13 -2.42
C GLY A 103 -2.87 -0.23 -3.43
N GLY A 104 -3.47 -0.90 -4.42
CA GLY A 104 -4.54 -0.34 -5.23
C GLY A 104 -4.09 0.32 -6.53
N PHE A 105 -4.19 -0.43 -7.62
CA PHE A 105 -4.85 0.11 -8.81
C PHE A 105 -6.34 0.32 -8.46
N GLY A 106 -6.59 1.37 -7.67
CA GLY A 106 -7.88 1.71 -7.08
C GLY A 106 -8.22 3.18 -7.31
N GLY A 107 -7.85 3.73 -8.46
CA GLY A 107 -8.47 4.93 -9.02
C GLY A 107 -9.46 4.46 -10.06
N GLY A 108 -10.72 4.31 -9.65
CA GLY A 108 -11.78 3.76 -10.48
C GLY A 108 -11.92 4.47 -11.82
N GLN A 109 -12.41 3.70 -12.79
CA GLN A 109 -13.50 4.12 -13.65
C GLN A 109 -13.53 5.63 -13.88
N GLN A 110 -12.89 6.06 -14.96
CA GLN A 110 -13.31 7.23 -15.72
C GLN A 110 -14.77 7.06 -16.13
N GLY A 111 -15.66 7.17 -15.13
CA GLY A 111 -17.06 7.42 -15.33
C GLY A 111 -17.12 8.76 -16.02
N ALA A 112 -17.45 8.70 -17.31
CA ALA A 112 -18.12 9.81 -17.95
C ALA A 112 -19.23 10.25 -17.01
N ARG A 113 -18.97 11.31 -16.23
CA ARG A 113 -20.04 12.18 -15.78
C ARG A 113 -20.45 12.91 -17.06
N PRO A 114 -21.67 12.72 -17.58
CA PRO A 114 -22.23 13.73 -18.46
C PRO A 114 -22.12 15.04 -17.69
N SER A 115 -21.41 16.01 -18.24
CA SER A 115 -21.48 17.38 -17.76
C SER A 115 -22.97 17.75 -17.69
N PRO A 116 -23.52 18.15 -16.53
CA PRO A 116 -24.77 18.89 -16.59
C PRO A 116 -24.48 20.13 -17.42
N ALA A 117 -25.25 20.27 -18.50
CA ALA A 117 -25.25 21.44 -19.37
C ALA A 117 -25.30 22.73 -18.52
N PRO A 118 -24.71 23.85 -18.98
CA PRO A 118 -24.77 25.10 -18.24
C PRO A 118 -26.23 25.50 -18.05
N SER A 119 -26.71 25.49 -16.80
CA SER A 119 -27.97 26.14 -16.45
C SER A 119 -27.87 27.61 -16.86
N ALA A 120 -28.75 28.00 -17.77
CA ALA A 120 -28.90 29.37 -18.23
C ALA A 120 -28.95 30.33 -17.04
N ARG A 121 -27.96 31.23 -16.96
CA ARG A 121 -28.04 32.45 -16.18
C ARG A 121 -28.61 33.50 -17.11
N THR A 122 -29.92 33.71 -17.07
CA THR A 122 -30.53 34.88 -17.71
C THR A 122 -31.27 35.69 -16.67
N THR A 123 -30.85 36.94 -16.60
CA THR A 123 -31.07 37.98 -15.62
C THR A 123 -32.50 38.53 -15.69
N GLY A 124 -33.06 38.95 -14.55
CA GLY A 124 -34.27 39.76 -14.50
C GLY A 124 -34.05 41.19 -15.01
N GLY A 125 -35.13 41.79 -15.50
CA GLY A 125 -35.25 43.18 -15.97
C GLY A 125 -36.53 43.35 -16.76
#